data_AF-F2TCQ6-F1
#
_entry.id   AF-F2TCQ6-F1
#
_cell.length_a   1.000
_cell.length_b   1.000
_cell.length_c   1.000
_cell.angle_alpha   90.00
_cell.angle_beta   90.00
_cell.angle_gamma   90.00
#
_symmetry.space_group_name_H-M   'P 1'
#
loop_
_entity.id
_entity.type
_entity.pdbx_description
1 polymer ?
#
loop_
_entity_poly.entity_id
_entity_poly.type
_entity_poly.pdbx_seq_one_letter_code
_entity_poly.pdbx_strand_id
1 'polypeptide(L)'
;MPPRSQNNIYIYIYIIKMDHKENRETKYFKSSSQKSLSCLKTSRLSARFGAHLHAYHAYASDPTRFVEANHYCTMVNEDMRQCIIYDSPDTGARLIGIEYLISPKLYERLPEHEQVLWHSHVYEIKSGMLVMPPPPECTDRTKLNELEKEELSQLVTFYGKVYHLWQVDRGDELPMGVPELMGSITSDEALNKVLPGGKVKLREDHKSKFGVDLDENAEKRKEFGKGFEIHPNADSMWKKQGR
;
A
#
# COMPACT_ATOMS: atom_id res chain seq x y z
N MET A 1 -1.03 22.28 61.42
CA MET A 1 -0.84 21.96 59.99
C MET A 1 -0.74 20.45 59.85
N PRO A 2 -1.67 19.77 59.16
CA PRO A 2 -1.48 18.35 58.84
C PRO A 2 -0.54 18.22 57.64
N PRO A 3 0.23 17.13 57.53
CA PRO A 3 1.15 16.92 56.42
C PRO A 3 0.39 16.61 55.13
N ARG A 4 0.87 17.15 54.01
CA ARG A 4 0.36 16.93 52.65
C ARG A 4 0.41 15.43 52.32
N SER A 5 -0.75 14.83 52.05
CA SER A 5 -0.83 13.49 51.47
C SER A 5 -0.22 13.51 50.06
N GLN A 6 0.89 12.81 49.87
CA GLN A 6 1.41 12.49 48.54
C GLN A 6 0.44 11.50 47.89
N ASN A 7 -0.31 11.97 46.88
CA ASN A 7 -1.08 11.09 46.02
C ASN A 7 -0.11 10.33 45.09
N ASN A 8 0.32 9.15 45.51
CA ASN A 8 0.98 8.21 44.61
C ASN A 8 -0.06 7.67 43.62
N ILE A 9 0.01 8.15 42.38
CA ILE A 9 -0.75 7.58 41.27
C ILE A 9 -0.07 6.27 40.90
N TYR A 10 -0.64 5.15 41.33
CA TYR A 10 -0.24 3.83 40.86
C TYR A 10 -0.82 3.63 39.45
N ILE A 11 0.04 3.74 38.43
CA ILE A 11 -0.32 3.33 37.07
C ILE A 11 -0.25 1.80 37.01
N TYR A 12 -1.41 1.15 37.03
CA TYR A 12 -1.50 -0.29 36.75
C TYR A 12 -1.32 -0.51 35.25
N ILE A 13 -0.12 -0.94 34.85
CA ILE A 13 0.14 -1.41 33.49
C ILE A 13 -0.45 -2.83 33.39
N TYR A 14 -1.63 -2.95 32.79
CA TYR A 14 -2.15 -4.25 32.36
C TYR A 14 -1.35 -4.71 31.13
N ILE A 15 -0.40 -5.61 31.34
CA ILE A 15 0.19 -6.37 30.25
C ILE A 15 -0.85 -7.40 29.80
N ILE A 16 -1.60 -7.09 28.75
CA ILE A 16 -2.45 -8.07 28.07
C ILE A 16 -1.52 -9.09 27.41
N LYS A 17 -1.30 -10.22 28.07
CA LYS A 17 -0.77 -11.42 27.43
C LYS A 17 -1.85 -11.89 26.46
N MET A 18 -1.66 -11.66 25.17
CA MET A 18 -2.48 -12.31 24.15
C MET A 18 -2.15 -13.80 24.18
N ASP A 19 -3.04 -14.57 24.80
CA ASP A 19 -3.05 -16.02 24.73
C ASP A 19 -3.45 -16.40 23.29
N HIS A 20 -2.49 -16.93 22.52
CA HIS A 20 -2.74 -17.41 21.16
C HIS A 20 -3.60 -18.69 21.21
N LYS A 21 -4.89 -18.54 21.49
CA LYS A 21 -5.87 -19.56 21.14
C LYS A 21 -6.09 -19.49 19.63
N GLU A 22 -5.84 -20.60 18.93
CA GLU A 22 -6.14 -20.76 17.51
C GLU A 22 -7.64 -20.45 17.27
N ASN A 23 -7.92 -19.24 16.78
CA ASN A 23 -9.24 -18.83 16.32
C ASN A 23 -9.53 -19.40 14.93
N ARG A 24 -10.81 -19.56 14.58
CA ARG A 24 -11.27 -20.07 13.27
C ARG A 24 -10.66 -19.36 12.05
N GLU A 25 -10.14 -18.15 12.21
CA GLU A 25 -9.36 -17.40 11.21
C GLU A 25 -8.07 -18.12 10.77
N THR A 26 -7.39 -18.85 11.67
CA THR A 26 -6.18 -19.61 11.29
C THR A 26 -6.50 -20.83 10.42
N LYS A 27 -7.75 -21.29 10.35
CA LYS A 27 -8.14 -22.38 9.43
C LYS A 27 -8.23 -21.91 7.99
N TYR A 28 -8.70 -20.69 7.73
CA TYR A 28 -8.74 -20.12 6.38
C TYR A 28 -7.34 -19.77 5.86
N PHE A 29 -6.44 -19.33 6.74
CA PHE A 29 -5.03 -19.08 6.37
C PHE A 29 -4.30 -20.34 5.90
N LYS A 30 -4.72 -21.54 6.34
CA LYS A 30 -4.07 -22.81 6.02
C LYS A 30 -4.48 -23.40 4.67
N SER A 31 -5.63 -23.05 4.08
CA SER A 31 -6.14 -23.79 2.91
C SER A 31 -5.67 -23.29 1.55
N SER A 32 -5.12 -22.07 1.41
CA SER A 32 -4.59 -21.57 0.13
C SER A 32 -3.10 -21.18 0.13
N SER A 33 -2.44 -20.99 1.29
CA SER A 33 -1.08 -20.40 1.32
C SER A 33 0.06 -21.34 1.78
N GLN A 34 -0.22 -22.61 2.10
CA GLN A 34 0.77 -23.43 2.83
C GLN A 34 1.93 -24.02 2.01
N LYS A 35 2.09 -23.71 0.71
CA LYS A 35 3.19 -24.25 -0.11
C LYS A 35 4.27 -23.24 -0.57
N SER A 36 4.22 -21.97 -0.17
CA SER A 36 5.22 -20.94 -0.57
C SER A 36 5.92 -20.21 0.59
N LEU A 37 5.74 -20.67 1.82
CA LEU A 37 6.05 -19.96 3.08
C LEU A 37 7.52 -19.57 3.35
N SER A 38 8.51 -19.98 2.56
CA SER A 38 9.91 -19.61 2.85
C SER A 38 10.27 -18.20 2.39
N CYS A 39 9.65 -17.70 1.31
CA CYS A 39 9.98 -16.40 0.71
C CYS A 39 9.38 -15.22 1.49
N LEU A 40 8.20 -15.40 2.13
CA LEU A 40 7.47 -14.34 2.82
C LEU A 40 7.77 -14.22 4.33
N LYS A 41 8.43 -15.22 4.92
CA LYS A 41 8.60 -15.35 6.38
C LYS A 41 9.76 -14.58 7.01
N THR A 42 10.56 -13.84 6.25
CA THR A 42 11.93 -13.51 6.71
C THR A 42 12.16 -12.09 7.19
N SER A 43 11.25 -11.13 6.96
CA SER A 43 11.21 -9.92 7.80
C SER A 43 10.19 -10.11 8.93
N ARG A 44 10.57 -9.79 10.18
CA ARG A 44 9.65 -9.91 11.34
C ARG A 44 8.36 -9.11 11.14
N LEU A 45 8.42 -8.06 10.32
CA LEU A 45 7.27 -7.29 9.89
C LEU A 45 6.43 -8.12 8.89
N SER A 46 6.99 -8.56 7.77
CA SER A 46 6.32 -9.38 6.73
C SER A 46 5.67 -10.64 7.28
N ALA A 47 6.25 -11.31 8.28
CA ALA A 47 5.66 -12.52 8.87
C ALA A 47 4.28 -12.28 9.56
N ARG A 48 3.92 -11.03 9.86
CA ARG A 48 2.59 -10.64 10.39
C ARG A 48 1.64 -10.08 9.32
N PHE A 49 2.16 -9.72 8.16
CA PHE A 49 1.41 -9.14 7.05
C PHE A 49 1.29 -10.15 5.90
N GLY A 50 0.21 -10.09 5.13
CA GLY A 50 -0.04 -11.00 4.00
C GLY A 50 0.77 -10.65 2.74
N ALA A 51 1.16 -9.38 2.56
CA ALA A 51 1.92 -8.93 1.39
C ALA A 51 2.77 -7.70 1.69
N HIS A 52 3.93 -7.59 1.03
CA HIS A 52 4.74 -6.36 0.92
C HIS A 52 4.67 -5.86 -0.52
N LEU A 53 4.16 -4.65 -0.74
CA LEU A 53 4.08 -4.02 -2.07
C LEU A 53 4.83 -2.69 -2.06
N HIS A 54 5.48 -2.35 -3.18
CA HIS A 54 6.08 -1.04 -3.40
C HIS A 54 5.31 -0.29 -4.49
N ALA A 55 4.92 0.93 -4.17
CA ALA A 55 4.06 1.81 -4.95
C ALA A 55 4.60 3.24 -4.97
N TYR A 56 3.96 4.10 -5.75
CA TYR A 56 4.22 5.55 -5.80
C TYR A 56 2.94 6.32 -5.52
N HIS A 57 2.98 7.18 -4.50
CA HIS A 57 1.84 7.96 -4.03
C HIS A 57 1.99 9.42 -4.43
N ALA A 58 1.01 9.95 -5.15
CA ALA A 58 0.89 11.37 -5.45
C ALA A 58 0.05 12.08 -4.38
N TYR A 59 0.41 13.31 -4.04
CA TYR A 59 -0.38 14.12 -3.11
C TYR A 59 -1.65 14.64 -3.81
N ALA A 60 -2.81 14.43 -3.20
CA ALA A 60 -4.07 14.96 -3.74
C ALA A 60 -4.14 16.50 -3.67
N SER A 61 -3.47 17.10 -2.70
CA SER A 61 -3.36 18.55 -2.51
C SER A 61 -2.36 19.21 -3.46
N ASP A 62 -1.31 18.48 -3.84
CA ASP A 62 -0.28 18.92 -4.78
C ASP A 62 0.13 17.76 -5.72
N PRO A 63 -0.61 17.53 -6.81
CA PRO A 63 -0.41 16.42 -7.75
C PRO A 63 0.81 16.63 -8.68
N THR A 64 1.76 17.46 -8.27
CA THR A 64 3.12 17.56 -8.84
C THR A 64 4.16 16.86 -7.95
N ARG A 65 3.79 16.51 -6.72
CA ARG A 65 4.63 15.83 -5.74
C ARG A 65 4.22 14.37 -5.61
N PHE A 66 5.21 13.52 -5.41
CA PHE A 66 5.00 12.10 -5.12
C PHE A 66 6.08 11.56 -4.19
N VAL A 67 5.79 10.43 -3.55
CA VAL A 67 6.73 9.68 -2.71
C VAL A 67 6.61 8.19 -2.98
N GLU A 68 7.68 7.46 -2.70
CA GLU A 68 7.63 5.99 -2.65
C GLU A 68 6.88 5.53 -1.39
N ALA A 69 6.16 4.42 -1.53
CA ALA A 69 5.34 3.86 -0.48
C ALA A 69 5.54 2.35 -0.39
N ASN A 70 6.01 1.88 0.77
CA ASN A 70 6.20 0.47 1.08
C ASN A 70 5.03 -0.02 1.93
N HIS A 71 4.09 -0.70 1.28
CA HIS A 71 2.88 -1.25 1.89
C HIS A 71 3.16 -2.60 2.56
N TYR A 72 2.74 -2.74 3.81
CA TYR A 72 2.66 -4.03 4.50
C TYR A 72 1.20 -4.30 4.85
N CYS A 73 0.57 -5.17 4.07
CA CYS A 73 -0.88 -5.33 4.03
C CYS A 73 -1.37 -6.58 4.76
N THR A 74 -2.51 -6.48 5.42
CA THR A 74 -3.27 -7.61 5.96
C THR A 74 -4.64 -7.68 5.31
N MET A 75 -5.12 -8.90 5.08
CA MET A 75 -6.49 -9.14 4.65
C MET A 75 -7.38 -9.13 5.89
N VAL A 76 -8.35 -8.22 5.92
CA VAL A 76 -9.38 -8.18 6.97
C VAL A 76 -10.47 -9.19 6.64
N ASN A 77 -10.89 -9.24 5.38
CA ASN A 77 -11.76 -10.24 4.78
C ASN A 77 -11.57 -10.24 3.25
N GLU A 78 -12.37 -11.04 2.52
CA GLU A 78 -12.29 -11.14 1.05
C GLU A 78 -12.53 -9.83 0.29
N ASP A 79 -13.27 -8.90 0.89
CA ASP A 79 -13.66 -7.62 0.30
C ASP A 79 -12.84 -6.44 0.84
N MET A 80 -11.96 -6.63 1.83
CA MET A 80 -11.24 -5.55 2.50
C MET A 80 -9.83 -5.92 2.96
N ARG A 81 -8.88 -5.04 2.66
CA ARG A 81 -7.49 -5.08 3.13
C ARG A 81 -7.12 -3.77 3.81
N GLN A 82 -6.12 -3.84 4.67
CA GLN A 82 -5.53 -2.67 5.32
C GLN A 82 -4.02 -2.79 5.34
N CYS A 83 -3.33 -1.68 5.10
CA CYS A 83 -1.88 -1.63 5.01
C CYS A 83 -1.30 -0.56 5.92
N ILE A 84 -0.14 -0.86 6.48
CA ILE A 84 0.75 0.11 7.10
C ILE A 84 1.80 0.50 6.05
N ILE A 85 2.09 1.80 5.92
CA ILE A 85 2.96 2.33 4.88
C ILE A 85 4.23 2.91 5.51
N TYR A 86 5.37 2.51 4.98
CA TYR A 86 6.68 3.08 5.31
C TYR A 86 7.32 3.77 4.10
N ASP A 87 8.20 4.74 4.35
CA ASP A 87 8.95 5.44 3.29
C ASP A 87 10.03 4.60 2.63
N SER A 88 10.58 3.61 3.33
CA SER A 88 11.52 2.63 2.78
C SER A 88 11.26 1.22 3.31
N PRO A 89 11.84 0.16 2.69
CA PRO A 89 11.77 -1.20 3.21
C PRO A 89 12.80 -1.47 4.32
N ASP A 90 13.62 -0.49 4.70
CA ASP A 90 14.77 -0.67 5.57
C ASP A 90 14.38 -0.71 7.05
N THR A 91 15.28 -1.28 7.86
CA THR A 91 15.14 -1.21 9.32
C THR A 91 15.24 0.25 9.78
N GLY A 92 14.22 0.73 10.49
CA GLY A 92 14.16 2.12 10.97
C GLY A 92 13.44 3.07 10.01
N ALA A 93 12.83 2.56 8.93
CA ALA A 93 11.95 3.32 8.06
C ALA A 93 10.85 4.05 8.86
N ARG A 94 10.46 5.22 8.37
CA ARG A 94 9.44 6.05 9.01
C ARG A 94 8.08 5.49 8.67
N LEU A 95 7.23 5.35 9.69
CA LEU A 95 5.80 5.11 9.47
C LEU A 95 5.20 6.37 8.86
N ILE A 96 4.80 6.30 7.59
CA ILE A 96 4.28 7.48 6.88
C ILE A 96 2.78 7.47 6.74
N GLY A 97 2.10 6.32 6.76
CA GLY A 97 0.67 6.31 6.50
C GLY A 97 0.00 4.96 6.63
N ILE A 98 -1.28 4.95 6.25
CA ILE A 98 -2.11 3.76 6.15
C ILE A 98 -2.90 3.77 4.84
N GLU A 99 -3.24 2.58 4.37
CA GLU A 99 -4.15 2.37 3.26
C GLU A 99 -5.28 1.42 3.65
N TYR A 100 -6.48 1.70 3.16
CA TYR A 100 -7.55 0.71 3.07
C TYR A 100 -7.81 0.39 1.61
N LEU A 101 -7.92 -0.90 1.29
CA LEU A 101 -8.36 -1.35 -0.02
C LEU A 101 -9.69 -2.08 0.12
N ILE A 102 -10.65 -1.75 -0.73
CA ILE A 102 -11.97 -2.39 -0.74
C ILE A 102 -12.38 -2.86 -2.13
N SER A 103 -13.19 -3.90 -2.19
CA SER A 103 -13.73 -4.42 -3.44
C SER A 103 -14.73 -3.44 -4.08
N PRO A 104 -14.99 -3.55 -5.40
CA PRO A 104 -15.99 -2.73 -6.09
C PRO A 104 -17.37 -2.76 -5.42
N LYS A 105 -17.78 -3.94 -4.95
CA LYS A 105 -19.04 -4.17 -4.24
C LYS A 105 -19.19 -3.29 -2.99
N LEU A 106 -18.10 -3.07 -2.24
CA LEU A 106 -18.12 -2.18 -1.08
C LEU A 106 -18.06 -0.71 -1.52
N TYR A 107 -17.22 -0.41 -2.51
CA TYR A 107 -17.02 0.94 -3.01
C TYR A 107 -18.31 1.56 -3.58
N GLU A 108 -19.07 0.81 -4.37
CA GLU A 108 -20.34 1.26 -4.97
C GLU A 108 -21.40 1.67 -3.92
N ARG A 109 -21.26 1.16 -2.69
CA ARG A 109 -22.18 1.47 -1.58
C ARG A 109 -21.77 2.68 -0.77
N LEU A 110 -20.59 3.24 -1.03
CA LEU A 110 -20.13 4.46 -0.38
C LEU A 110 -20.94 5.66 -0.87
N PRO A 111 -21.24 6.64 -0.02
CA PRO A 111 -21.81 7.90 -0.47
C PRO A 111 -20.81 8.65 -1.36
N GLU A 112 -21.30 9.47 -2.29
CA GLU A 112 -20.45 10.13 -3.31
C GLU A 112 -19.31 10.95 -2.70
N HIS A 113 -19.57 11.67 -1.60
CA HIS A 113 -18.55 12.48 -0.90
C HIS A 113 -17.40 11.64 -0.33
N GLU A 114 -17.64 10.37 -0.08
CA GLU A 114 -16.63 9.42 0.38
C GLU A 114 -15.91 8.80 -0.82
N GLN A 115 -16.63 8.42 -1.88
CA GLN A 115 -16.06 7.86 -3.12
C GLN A 115 -14.95 8.73 -3.72
N VAL A 116 -15.09 10.07 -3.69
CA VAL A 116 -14.07 10.99 -4.22
C VAL A 116 -12.73 10.98 -3.47
N LEU A 117 -12.65 10.30 -2.32
CA LEU A 117 -11.43 10.11 -1.55
C LEU A 117 -10.66 8.83 -1.93
N TRP A 118 -11.17 8.04 -2.88
CA TRP A 118 -10.56 6.79 -3.27
C TRP A 118 -10.00 6.86 -4.69
N HIS A 119 -9.00 6.04 -4.95
CA HIS A 119 -8.36 5.91 -6.25
C HIS A 119 -8.44 4.46 -6.75
N SER A 120 -8.27 4.29 -8.06
CA SER A 120 -8.20 2.99 -8.72
C SER A 120 -6.74 2.52 -8.86
N HIS A 121 -6.52 1.21 -8.88
CA HIS A 121 -5.19 0.61 -9.04
C HIS A 121 -4.90 0.15 -10.48
N VAL A 122 -5.84 0.37 -11.41
CA VAL A 122 -5.80 -0.22 -12.75
C VAL A 122 -4.53 0.17 -13.49
N TYR A 123 -4.22 1.46 -13.56
CA TYR A 123 -3.03 1.93 -14.27
C TYR A 123 -1.75 1.49 -13.56
N GLU A 124 -1.66 1.71 -12.24
CA GLU A 124 -0.49 1.37 -11.45
C GLU A 124 -0.09 -0.12 -11.58
N ILE A 125 -1.06 -1.03 -11.57
CA ILE A 125 -0.79 -2.45 -11.77
C ILE A 125 -0.44 -2.76 -13.22
N LYS A 126 -1.23 -2.28 -14.18
CA LYS A 126 -1.09 -2.63 -15.60
C LYS A 126 0.09 -1.95 -16.29
N SER A 127 0.59 -0.85 -15.75
CA SER A 127 1.81 -0.17 -16.21
C SER A 127 3.09 -0.89 -15.77
N GLY A 128 2.99 -1.88 -14.88
CA GLY A 128 4.15 -2.58 -14.32
C GLY A 128 4.77 -1.88 -13.09
N MET A 129 4.18 -0.77 -12.64
CA MET A 129 4.70 0.09 -11.58
C MET A 129 4.50 -0.49 -10.16
N LEU A 130 3.36 -1.10 -9.86
CA LEU A 130 3.21 -1.81 -8.57
C LEU A 130 4.00 -3.10 -8.61
N VAL A 131 4.87 -3.32 -7.63
CA VAL A 131 5.69 -4.54 -7.55
C VAL A 131 5.69 -5.12 -6.15
N MET A 132 5.90 -6.43 -6.07
CA MET A 132 6.31 -7.09 -4.84
C MET A 132 7.85 -7.10 -4.85
N PRO A 133 8.52 -6.30 -4.00
CA PRO A 133 9.97 -6.26 -3.97
C PRO A 133 10.53 -7.62 -3.55
N PRO A 134 11.67 -8.06 -4.12
CA PRO A 134 12.33 -9.27 -3.65
C PRO A 134 12.78 -9.07 -2.20
N PRO A 135 12.37 -9.94 -1.25
CA PRO A 135 12.92 -9.85 0.09
C PRO A 135 14.40 -10.27 0.06
N PRO A 136 15.23 -9.75 0.98
CA PRO A 136 16.68 -10.00 0.97
C PRO A 136 17.07 -11.48 0.92
N GLU A 137 16.23 -12.35 1.48
CA GLU A 137 16.47 -13.79 1.60
C GLU A 137 15.85 -14.62 0.47
N CYS A 138 15.09 -14.01 -0.45
CA CYS A 138 14.43 -14.69 -1.56
C CYS A 138 14.85 -14.10 -2.91
N THR A 139 15.92 -14.66 -3.46
CA THR A 139 16.46 -14.28 -4.77
C THR A 139 15.78 -15.01 -5.94
N ASP A 140 14.95 -16.03 -5.67
CA ASP A 140 14.18 -16.74 -6.69
C ASP A 140 12.98 -15.91 -7.16
N ARG A 141 13.23 -15.07 -8.17
CA ARG A 141 12.22 -14.20 -8.78
C ARG A 141 11.06 -14.98 -9.41
N THR A 142 11.22 -16.26 -9.75
CA THR A 142 10.16 -17.06 -10.40
C THR A 142 8.96 -17.25 -9.46
N LYS A 143 9.21 -17.72 -8.24
CA LYS A 143 8.15 -17.91 -7.23
C LYS A 143 7.53 -16.59 -6.79
N LEU A 144 8.36 -15.55 -6.68
CA LEU A 144 7.87 -14.22 -6.34
C LEU A 144 6.94 -13.67 -7.42
N ASN A 145 7.24 -13.91 -8.70
CA ASN A 145 6.38 -13.50 -9.81
C ASN A 145 5.01 -14.19 -9.78
N GLU A 146 4.94 -15.46 -9.36
CA GLU A 146 3.66 -16.18 -9.22
C GLU A 146 2.79 -15.57 -8.11
N LEU A 147 3.39 -15.28 -6.95
CA LEU A 147 2.70 -14.62 -5.84
C LEU A 147 2.27 -13.19 -6.18
N GLU A 148 3.17 -12.42 -6.80
CA GLU A 148 2.89 -11.07 -7.29
C GLU A 148 1.74 -11.11 -8.30
N LYS A 149 1.73 -12.06 -9.23
CA LYS A 149 0.64 -12.23 -10.19
C LYS A 149 -0.70 -12.51 -9.50
N GLU A 150 -0.74 -13.44 -8.54
CA GLU A 150 -1.96 -13.78 -7.82
C GLU A 150 -2.51 -12.57 -7.06
N GLU A 151 -1.64 -11.86 -6.34
CA GLU A 151 -2.01 -10.70 -5.53
C GLU A 151 -2.49 -9.53 -6.41
N LEU A 152 -1.70 -9.16 -7.42
CA LEU A 152 -2.00 -8.01 -8.27
C LEU A 152 -3.20 -8.26 -9.20
N SER A 153 -3.44 -9.50 -9.62
CA SER A 153 -4.63 -9.82 -10.45
C SER A 153 -5.95 -9.60 -9.71
N GLN A 154 -5.94 -9.69 -8.37
CA GLN A 154 -7.10 -9.38 -7.53
C GLN A 154 -7.19 -7.89 -7.24
N LEU A 155 -6.06 -7.25 -6.87
CA LEU A 155 -6.03 -5.84 -6.48
C LEU A 155 -6.34 -4.87 -7.63
N VAL A 156 -6.17 -5.28 -8.88
CA VAL A 156 -6.43 -4.43 -10.06
C VAL A 156 -7.84 -3.83 -10.11
N THR A 157 -8.82 -4.50 -9.49
CA THR A 157 -10.22 -4.01 -9.42
C THR A 157 -10.57 -3.36 -8.10
N PHE A 158 -9.68 -3.39 -7.09
CA PHE A 158 -9.93 -2.78 -5.79
C PHE A 158 -9.75 -1.26 -5.86
N TYR A 159 -10.39 -0.56 -4.91
CA TYR A 159 -10.22 0.87 -4.69
C TYR A 159 -9.41 1.11 -3.42
N GLY A 160 -8.48 2.07 -3.47
CA GLY A 160 -7.58 2.43 -2.36
C GLY A 160 -7.94 3.79 -1.76
N LYS A 161 -7.89 3.91 -0.42
CA LYS A 161 -7.94 5.18 0.31
C LYS A 161 -6.72 5.27 1.21
N VAL A 162 -5.88 6.26 0.94
CA VAL A 162 -4.57 6.40 1.58
C VAL A 162 -4.47 7.75 2.27
N TYR A 163 -3.97 7.76 3.50
CA TYR A 163 -3.53 8.99 4.15
C TYR A 163 -2.09 8.86 4.62
N HIS A 164 -1.28 9.86 4.25
CA HIS A 164 0.06 10.04 4.81
C HIS A 164 0.02 11.06 5.94
N LEU A 165 0.66 10.73 7.05
CA LEU A 165 0.86 11.55 8.24
C LEU A 165 2.25 12.21 8.26
N TRP A 166 3.17 11.76 7.41
CA TRP A 166 4.51 12.33 7.29
C TRP A 166 4.86 12.60 5.82
N GLN A 167 5.09 13.86 5.49
CA GLN A 167 5.54 14.30 4.15
C GLN A 167 7.07 14.22 4.03
N VAL A 168 7.60 13.02 3.78
CA VAL A 168 9.06 12.75 3.84
C VAL A 168 9.88 13.49 2.78
N ASP A 169 9.26 13.94 1.69
CA ASP A 169 9.89 14.71 0.62
C ASP A 169 10.23 16.16 1.01
N ARG A 170 9.64 16.68 2.10
CA ARG A 170 9.91 18.05 2.60
C ARG A 170 11.21 18.19 3.39
N GLY A 171 11.80 17.07 3.84
CA GLY A 171 12.99 17.07 4.68
C GLY A 171 12.75 17.37 6.17
N ASP A 172 11.48 17.39 6.62
CA ASP A 172 11.15 17.58 8.03
C ASP A 172 11.59 16.37 8.89
N GLU A 173 12.23 16.64 10.05
CA GLU A 173 12.68 15.60 10.99
C GLU A 173 11.55 14.89 11.75
N LEU A 174 10.38 15.51 11.83
CA LEU A 174 9.18 15.03 12.51
C LEU A 174 7.98 15.03 11.54
N PRO A 175 6.92 14.25 11.81
CA PRO A 175 5.70 14.24 10.99
C PRO A 175 4.90 15.54 11.18
N MET A 176 5.34 16.61 10.51
CA MET A 176 4.76 17.94 10.61
C MET A 176 3.58 18.12 9.65
N GLY A 177 2.56 18.87 10.08
CA GLY A 177 1.42 19.25 9.25
C GLY A 177 0.19 18.36 9.47
N VAL A 178 -0.78 18.50 8.57
CA VAL A 178 -2.03 17.74 8.59
C VAL A 178 -1.88 16.43 7.79
N PRO A 179 -2.74 15.42 8.02
CA PRO A 179 -2.81 14.25 7.16
C PRO A 179 -3.10 14.65 5.71
N GLU A 180 -2.31 14.10 4.78
CA GLU A 180 -2.48 14.31 3.35
C GLU A 180 -3.19 13.11 2.73
N LEU A 181 -4.24 13.38 1.94
CA LEU A 181 -4.83 12.38 1.07
C LEU A 181 -3.85 12.07 -0.06
N MET A 182 -3.59 10.79 -0.27
CA MET A 182 -2.75 10.32 -1.36
C MET A 182 -3.58 9.54 -2.37
N GLY A 183 -3.08 9.46 -3.60
CA GLY A 183 -3.61 8.53 -4.58
C GLY A 183 -2.55 7.92 -5.47
N SER A 184 -2.96 6.84 -6.12
CA SER A 184 -2.15 6.18 -7.13
C SER A 184 -2.02 7.03 -8.39
N ILE A 185 -0.97 6.77 -9.16
CA ILE A 185 -0.78 7.34 -10.49
C ILE A 185 -1.72 6.62 -11.44
N THR A 186 -2.51 7.37 -12.22
CA THR A 186 -3.64 6.83 -12.99
C THR A 186 -3.48 6.88 -14.51
N SER A 187 -2.41 7.51 -15.00
CA SER A 187 -2.12 7.62 -16.44
C SER A 187 -0.67 8.00 -16.70
N ASP A 188 -0.22 7.85 -17.95
CA ASP A 188 1.09 8.36 -18.39
C ASP A 188 1.18 9.88 -18.22
N GLU A 189 0.06 10.60 -18.37
CA GLU A 189 0.00 12.05 -18.13
C GLU A 189 0.22 12.38 -16.65
N ALA A 190 -0.46 11.66 -15.74
CA ALA A 190 -0.26 11.81 -14.30
C ALA A 190 1.18 11.46 -13.90
N LEU A 191 1.75 10.40 -14.47
CA LEU A 191 3.14 10.01 -14.23
C LEU A 191 4.11 11.11 -14.66
N ASN A 192 3.93 11.67 -15.85
CA ASN A 192 4.78 12.74 -16.37
C ASN A 192 4.68 14.04 -15.56
N LYS A 193 3.56 14.27 -14.86
CA LYS A 193 3.39 15.42 -13.95
C LYS A 193 4.22 15.28 -12.68
N VAL A 194 4.28 14.08 -12.12
CA VAL A 194 4.97 13.85 -10.82
C VAL A 194 6.42 13.42 -10.97
N LEU A 195 6.78 12.71 -12.04
CA LEU A 195 8.11 12.18 -12.26
C LEU A 195 8.73 12.78 -13.53
N PRO A 196 9.67 13.74 -13.40
CA PRO A 196 10.48 14.19 -14.53
C PRO A 196 11.19 13.01 -15.21
N GLY A 197 11.01 12.88 -16.53
CA GLY A 197 11.49 11.73 -17.30
C GLY A 197 10.49 10.57 -17.42
N GLY A 198 9.36 10.64 -16.73
CA GLY A 198 8.20 9.78 -16.93
C GLY A 198 8.52 8.29 -16.89
N LYS A 199 7.92 7.52 -17.82
CA LYS A 199 8.15 6.08 -17.95
C LYS A 199 9.62 5.69 -18.14
N VAL A 200 10.43 6.53 -18.78
CA VAL A 200 11.86 6.21 -18.99
C VAL A 200 12.58 6.15 -17.66
N LYS A 201 12.41 7.20 -16.84
CA LYS A 201 13.00 7.25 -15.50
C LYS A 201 12.45 6.13 -14.61
N LEU A 202 11.14 5.88 -14.68
CA LEU A 202 10.50 4.81 -13.91
C LEU A 202 11.08 3.42 -14.27
N ARG A 203 11.31 3.14 -15.56
CA ARG A 203 11.93 1.89 -16.02
C ARG A 203 13.34 1.71 -15.45
N GLU A 204 14.15 2.77 -15.47
CA GLU A 204 15.51 2.75 -14.91
C GLU A 204 15.51 2.49 -13.41
N ASP A 205 14.61 3.16 -12.68
CA ASP A 205 14.47 3.01 -11.23
C ASP A 205 14.01 1.59 -10.87
N HIS A 206 13.03 1.04 -11.62
CA HIS A 206 12.57 -0.34 -11.43
C HIS A 206 13.67 -1.37 -11.69
N LYS A 207 14.44 -1.18 -12.76
CA LYS A 207 15.53 -2.08 -13.11
C LYS A 207 16.63 -2.04 -12.06
N SER A 208 17.00 -0.86 -11.59
CA SER A 208 18.07 -0.67 -10.61
C SER A 208 17.67 -1.12 -9.20
N LYS A 209 16.45 -0.82 -8.74
CA LYS A 209 15.99 -1.12 -7.38
C LYS A 209 15.47 -2.54 -7.21
N PHE A 210 14.69 -3.04 -8.17
CA PHE A 210 13.98 -4.31 -8.03
C PHE A 210 14.48 -5.39 -8.98
N GLY A 211 15.37 -5.04 -9.93
CA GLY A 211 15.86 -5.97 -10.95
C GLY A 211 14.81 -6.34 -12.00
N VAL A 212 13.67 -5.65 -12.05
CA VAL A 212 12.53 -5.97 -12.92
C VAL A 212 12.47 -5.04 -14.13
N ASP A 213 11.95 -5.57 -15.24
CA ASP A 213 11.63 -4.76 -16.41
C ASP A 213 10.17 -4.29 -16.33
N LEU A 214 9.97 -2.98 -16.41
CA LEU A 214 8.66 -2.36 -16.28
C LEU A 214 7.72 -2.72 -17.44
N ASP A 215 8.23 -2.76 -18.68
CA ASP A 215 7.40 -3.02 -19.86
C ASP A 215 7.04 -4.51 -19.95
N GLU A 216 7.96 -5.41 -19.57
CA GLU A 216 7.62 -6.82 -19.45
C GLU A 216 6.51 -7.07 -18.43
N ASN A 217 6.55 -6.38 -17.29
CA ASN A 217 5.50 -6.45 -16.29
C ASN A 217 4.18 -5.93 -16.84
N ALA A 218 4.21 -4.80 -17.56
CA ALA A 218 3.02 -4.25 -18.19
C ALA A 218 2.38 -5.24 -19.19
N GLU A 219 3.19 -5.86 -20.05
CA GLU A 219 2.73 -6.83 -21.04
C GLU A 219 2.11 -8.08 -20.37
N LYS A 220 2.74 -8.62 -19.32
CA LYS A 220 2.22 -9.76 -18.55
C LYS A 220 0.87 -9.46 -17.87
N ARG A 221 0.61 -8.19 -17.57
CA ARG A 221 -0.55 -7.72 -16.79
C ARG A 221 -1.63 -7.04 -17.64
N LYS A 222 -1.45 -6.95 -18.96
CA LYS A 222 -2.37 -6.20 -19.86
C LYS A 222 -3.83 -6.66 -19.79
N GLU A 223 -4.07 -7.95 -19.52
CA GLU A 223 -5.41 -8.54 -19.40
C GLU A 223 -5.96 -8.54 -17.96
N PHE A 224 -5.21 -8.03 -16.98
CA PHE A 224 -5.70 -7.93 -15.61
C PHE A 224 -6.89 -6.97 -15.57
N GLY A 225 -7.96 -7.39 -14.86
CA GLY A 225 -9.19 -6.62 -14.76
C GLY A 225 -9.86 -6.35 -16.12
N LYS A 226 -9.70 -7.24 -17.11
CA LYS A 226 -10.31 -7.04 -18.43
C LYS A 226 -11.83 -6.81 -18.31
N GLY A 227 -12.31 -5.69 -18.86
CA GLY A 227 -13.71 -5.28 -18.81
C GLY A 227 -14.12 -4.60 -17.50
N PHE A 228 -13.19 -4.38 -16.57
CA PHE A 228 -13.46 -3.56 -15.38
C PHE A 228 -13.51 -2.08 -15.76
N GLU A 229 -14.60 -1.42 -15.38
CA GLU A 229 -14.79 0.01 -15.58
C GLU A 229 -14.56 0.75 -14.25
N ILE A 230 -13.65 1.73 -14.28
CA ILE A 230 -13.37 2.56 -13.11
C ILE A 230 -14.57 3.47 -12.87
N HIS A 231 -15.08 3.47 -11.64
CA HIS A 231 -16.22 4.30 -11.26
C HIS A 231 -15.90 5.80 -11.45
N PRO A 232 -16.83 6.61 -12.00
CA PRO A 232 -16.58 8.01 -12.37
C PRO A 232 -16.18 8.92 -11.19
N ASN A 233 -16.55 8.57 -9.96
CA ASN A 233 -16.17 9.33 -8.76
C ASN A 233 -14.78 8.99 -8.22
N ALA A 234 -14.19 7.85 -8.60
CA ALA A 234 -12.83 7.51 -8.23
C ALA A 234 -11.82 8.42 -8.93
N ASP A 235 -10.59 8.47 -8.43
CA ASP A 235 -9.48 9.23 -9.03
C ASP A 235 -9.78 10.74 -9.12
N SER A 236 -10.69 11.24 -8.27
CA SER A 236 -11.17 12.61 -8.30
C SER A 236 -10.06 13.66 -8.12
N MET A 237 -8.98 13.30 -7.43
CA MET A 237 -7.80 14.17 -7.27
C MET A 237 -7.19 14.57 -8.61
N TRP A 238 -7.23 13.70 -9.63
CA TRP A 238 -6.68 13.96 -10.95
C TRP A 238 -7.62 14.80 -11.84
N LYS A 239 -8.92 14.83 -11.50
CA LYS A 239 -9.97 15.51 -12.29
C LYS A 239 -10.18 16.98 -11.90
N LYS A 240 -9.79 17.37 -10.69
CA LYS A 240 -10.09 18.71 -10.12
C LYS A 240 -9.22 19.86 -10.67
N GLN A 241 -8.31 19.64 -11.62
CA GLN A 241 -7.39 20.67 -12.15
C GLN A 241 -8.02 21.66 -13.16
N GLY A 242 -9.35 21.77 -13.21
CA GLY A 242 -10.08 22.58 -14.20
C GLY A 242 -10.99 23.66 -13.61
N ARG A 243 -10.62 24.28 -12.49
CA ARG A 243 -11.31 25.48 -11.97
C ARG A 243 -10.34 26.54 -11.50
#